data_AF-A0A968XL50-F1
#
_entry.id   AF-A0A968XL50-F1
#
_cell.length_a   1.000
_cell.length_b   1.000
_cell.length_c   1.000
_cell.angle_alpha   90.00
_cell.angle_beta   90.00
_cell.angle_gamma   90.00
#
_symmetry.space_group_name_H-M   'P 1'
#
loop_
_entity.id
_entity.type
_entity.pdbx_description
1 polymer ?
#
loop_
_entity_poly.entity_id
_entity_poly.type
_entity_poly.pdbx_seq_one_letter_code
_entity_poly.pdbx_strand_id
1 'polypeptide(L)'
;MTTIFEVEENVIAPPIERRKFTTDEYQKMTQLGILPEESGWEIINGEVIRRMSIGSNHAGTVKRISEIIRDAIGKTAIISVQDPIHLDKYNDPEPDIALLKRRS
;
A
#
# COMPACT_ATOMS: atom_id res chain seq x y z
N MET A 1 -22.87 19.54 53.67
CA MET A 1 -21.49 19.83 53.23
C MET A 1 -21.00 18.66 52.40
N THR A 2 -21.25 18.72 51.09
CA THR A 2 -20.67 17.80 50.09
C THR A 2 -20.51 18.63 48.82
N THR A 3 -19.28 19.05 48.53
CA THR A 3 -18.94 19.72 47.27
C THR A 3 -18.63 18.62 46.25
N ILE A 4 -19.34 18.66 45.12
CA ILE A 4 -19.14 17.82 43.95
C ILE A 4 -18.00 18.45 43.15
N PHE A 5 -16.94 17.70 42.85
CA PHE A 5 -15.89 18.16 41.93
C PHE A 5 -16.35 17.85 40.51
N GLU A 6 -16.58 18.91 39.73
CA GLU A 6 -16.85 18.85 38.29
C GLU A 6 -15.51 18.62 37.58
N VAL A 7 -15.39 17.51 36.85
CA VAL A 7 -14.22 17.25 35.99
C VAL A 7 -14.51 17.89 34.64
N GLU A 8 -14.21 19.18 34.50
CA GLU A 8 -14.10 19.80 33.18
C GLU A 8 -12.70 19.52 32.63
N GLU A 9 -12.57 18.45 31.84
CA GLU A 9 -11.42 18.29 30.95
C GLU A 9 -11.91 18.01 29.54
N ASN A 10 -12.28 19.09 28.84
CA ASN A 10 -12.38 19.06 27.39
C ASN A 10 -10.97 19.25 26.82
N VAL A 11 -10.15 18.19 26.87
CA VAL A 11 -8.79 18.21 26.32
C VAL A 11 -8.89 18.22 24.79
N ILE A 12 -8.94 19.41 24.21
CA ILE A 12 -8.79 19.59 22.75
C ILE A 12 -7.34 19.28 22.44
N ALA A 13 -7.05 18.05 22.00
CA ALA A 13 -5.73 17.71 21.49
C ALA A 13 -5.37 18.67 20.35
N PRO A 14 -4.14 19.20 20.30
CA PRO A 14 -3.74 20.09 19.21
C PRO A 14 -3.93 19.38 17.86
N PRO A 15 -4.22 20.13 16.78
CA PRO A 15 -4.39 19.54 15.45
C PRO A 15 -3.13 18.75 15.07
N ILE A 16 -3.31 17.46 14.78
CA ILE A 16 -2.23 16.58 14.35
C ILE A 16 -1.86 16.93 12.92
N GLU A 17 -0.69 17.53 12.72
CA GLU A 17 -0.13 17.76 11.39
C GLU A 17 0.47 16.44 10.85
N ARG A 18 -0.08 15.94 9.74
CA ARG A 18 0.43 14.74 9.07
C ARG A 18 1.41 15.12 7.97
N ARG A 19 2.63 14.64 8.07
CA ARG A 19 3.61 14.71 6.99
C ARG A 19 3.48 13.48 6.08
N LYS A 20 3.43 13.72 4.76
CA LYS A 20 3.48 12.67 3.74
C LYS A 20 4.91 12.23 3.47
N PHE A 21 5.12 10.93 3.32
CA PHE A 21 6.34 10.34 2.77
C PHE A 21 6.33 10.41 1.25
N THR A 22 7.50 10.54 0.66
CA THR A 22 7.71 10.34 -0.77
C THR A 22 8.13 8.89 -1.06
N THR A 23 7.96 8.45 -2.31
CA THR A 23 8.44 7.14 -2.76
C THR A 23 9.94 6.96 -2.58
N ASP A 24 10.72 8.02 -2.80
CA ASP A 24 12.18 7.99 -2.63
C ASP A 24 12.57 7.77 -1.16
N GLU A 25 11.84 8.41 -0.24
CA GLU A 25 12.03 8.21 1.20
C GLU A 25 11.63 6.80 1.62
N TYR A 26 10.51 6.30 1.10
CA TYR A 26 10.07 4.93 1.33
C TYR A 26 11.13 3.91 0.88
N GLN A 27 11.60 4.01 -0.36
CA GLN A 27 12.64 3.13 -0.90
C GLN A 27 13.94 3.21 -0.10
N LYS A 28 14.34 4.40 0.36
CA LYS A 28 15.50 4.56 1.22
C LYS A 28 15.32 3.88 2.58
N MET A 29 14.13 3.99 3.20
CA MET A 29 13.82 3.30 4.45
C MET A 29 13.87 1.77 4.27
N THR A 30 13.40 1.27 3.14
CA THR A 30 13.46 -0.15 2.77
C THR A 30 14.90 -0.63 2.58
N GLN A 31 15.73 0.09 1.82
CA GLN A 31 17.15 -0.22 1.62
C GLN A 31 17.95 -0.23 2.92
N LEU A 32 17.56 0.62 3.88
CA LEU A 32 18.18 0.70 5.21
C LEU A 32 17.61 -0.32 6.20
N GLY A 33 16.62 -1.14 5.80
CA GLY A 33 15.99 -2.15 6.65
C GLY A 33 15.04 -1.59 7.72
N ILE A 34 14.67 -0.31 7.65
CA ILE A 34 13.70 0.32 8.57
C ILE A 34 12.29 -0.21 8.27
N LEU A 35 11.98 -0.40 6.99
CA LEU A 35 10.75 -1.01 6.49
C LEU A 35 11.13 -2.19 5.58
N PRO A 36 11.41 -3.38 6.13
CA PRO A 36 11.87 -4.52 5.35
C PRO A 36 10.90 -4.89 4.23
N GLU A 37 11.39 -5.27 3.05
CA GLU A 37 10.52 -5.62 1.90
C GLU A 37 9.55 -6.76 2.25
N GLU A 38 9.97 -7.75 3.03
CA GLU A 38 9.11 -8.87 3.44
C GLU A 38 7.97 -8.47 4.41
N SER A 39 7.99 -7.26 4.97
CA SER A 39 7.00 -6.86 5.99
C SER A 39 5.64 -6.46 5.40
N GLY A 40 5.57 -6.36 4.07
CA GLY A 40 4.34 -6.10 3.32
C GLY A 40 3.82 -4.69 3.49
N TRP A 41 4.73 -3.71 3.49
CA TRP A 41 4.35 -2.30 3.37
C TRP A 41 4.23 -1.90 1.91
N GLU A 42 3.41 -0.89 1.66
CA GLU A 42 3.34 -0.16 0.40
C GLU A 42 3.08 1.33 0.71
N ILE A 43 3.28 2.21 -0.28
CA ILE A 43 3.04 3.64 -0.11
C ILE A 43 1.91 4.11 -1.04
N ILE A 44 0.85 4.66 -0.43
CA ILE A 44 -0.32 5.19 -1.13
C ILE A 44 -0.63 6.58 -0.59
N ASN A 45 -0.76 7.57 -1.48
CA ASN A 45 -1.01 8.98 -1.13
C ASN A 45 -0.01 9.58 -0.13
N GLY A 46 1.20 9.05 -0.07
CA GLY A 46 2.25 9.43 0.85
C GLY A 46 2.12 8.83 2.26
N GLU A 47 1.25 7.83 2.43
CA GLU A 47 1.10 7.07 3.66
C GLU A 47 1.70 5.67 3.48
N VAL A 48 2.49 5.22 4.45
CA VAL A 48 3.02 3.85 4.48
C VAL A 48 1.95 2.97 5.12
N ILE A 49 1.36 2.09 4.34
CA ILE A 49 0.26 1.22 4.75
C ILE A 49 0.64 -0.24 4.56
N ARG A 50 0.00 -1.13 5.32
CA ARG A 50 0.27 -2.57 5.22
C ARG A 50 -0.66 -3.19 4.18
N ARG A 51 -0.08 -3.92 3.22
CA ARG A 51 -0.85 -4.74 2.28
C ARG A 51 -1.57 -5.87 3.03
N MET A 52 -2.72 -6.30 2.52
CA MET A 52 -3.46 -7.41 3.12
C MET A 52 -2.65 -8.71 3.07
N SER A 53 -2.73 -9.51 4.13
CA SER A 53 -2.09 -10.83 4.16
C SER A 53 -2.75 -11.77 3.15
N ILE A 54 -1.93 -12.42 2.33
CA ILE A 54 -2.39 -13.36 1.30
C ILE A 54 -2.75 -14.70 1.94
N GLY A 55 -4.04 -15.03 1.94
CA GLY A 55 -4.54 -16.38 2.23
C GLY A 55 -4.55 -17.26 0.98
N SER A 56 -4.66 -18.59 1.16
CA SER A 56 -4.71 -19.56 0.05
C SER A 56 -5.86 -19.28 -0.94
N ASN A 57 -7.02 -18.85 -0.45
CA ASN A 57 -8.17 -18.46 -1.28
C ASN A 57 -7.86 -17.25 -2.16
N HIS A 58 -7.18 -16.24 -1.61
CA HIS A 58 -6.76 -15.06 -2.35
C HIS A 58 -5.74 -15.45 -3.44
N ALA A 59 -4.71 -16.22 -3.08
CA ALA A 59 -3.70 -16.70 -4.04
C ALA A 59 -4.31 -17.53 -5.18
N GLY A 60 -5.27 -18.41 -4.89
CA GLY A 60 -5.99 -19.17 -5.91
C GLY A 60 -6.80 -18.28 -6.85
N THR A 61 -7.44 -17.23 -6.31
CA THR A 61 -8.23 -16.27 -7.08
C THR A 61 -7.36 -15.44 -8.02
N VAL A 62 -6.25 -14.90 -7.52
CA VAL A 62 -5.29 -14.12 -8.32
C VAL A 62 -4.72 -14.96 -9.48
N LYS A 63 -4.35 -16.22 -9.21
CA LYS A 63 -3.88 -17.14 -10.26
C LYS A 63 -4.94 -17.37 -11.33
N ARG A 64 -6.18 -17.68 -10.94
CA ARG A 64 -7.28 -17.92 -11.88
C ARG A 64 -7.57 -16.69 -12.75
N ILE A 65 -7.61 -15.50 -12.15
CA ILE A 65 -7.85 -14.27 -12.91
C ILE A 65 -6.68 -14.00 -13.88
N SER A 66 -5.44 -14.21 -13.44
CA SER A 66 -4.25 -14.04 -14.28
C SER A 66 -4.27 -14.97 -15.52
N GLU A 67 -4.74 -16.21 -15.35
CA GLU A 67 -4.91 -17.15 -16.46
C GLU A 67 -5.98 -16.68 -17.45
N ILE A 68 -7.16 -16.29 -16.96
CA ILE A 68 -8.27 -15.79 -17.79
C ILE A 68 -7.84 -14.56 -18.60
N ILE A 69 -7.16 -13.62 -17.96
CA ILE A 69 -6.66 -12.40 -18.61
C ILE A 69 -5.64 -12.76 -19.69
N ARG A 70 -4.70 -13.66 -19.41
CA ARG A 70 -3.68 -14.10 -20.37
C ARG A 70 -4.29 -14.69 -21.62
N ASP A 71 -5.32 -15.53 -21.46
CA ASP A 71 -6.01 -16.16 -22.58
C ASP A 71 -6.78 -15.13 -23.42
N ALA A 72 -7.35 -14.11 -22.78
CA ALA A 72 -8.10 -13.04 -23.45
C ALA A 72 -7.21 -12.06 -24.23
N ILE A 73 -6.06 -11.66 -23.68
CA ILE A 73 -5.23 -10.58 -24.26
C ILE A 73 -4.03 -11.10 -25.06
N GLY A 74 -3.65 -12.37 -24.92
CA GLY A 74 -2.48 -12.94 -25.56
C GLY A 74 -1.20 -12.19 -25.21
N LYS A 75 -0.46 -11.72 -26.24
CA LYS A 75 0.84 -11.03 -26.08
C LYS A 75 0.75 -9.50 -26.19
N THR A 76 -0.46 -8.94 -26.12
CA THR A 76 -0.69 -7.50 -26.32
C THR A 76 -0.26 -6.63 -25.14
N ALA A 77 -0.20 -7.19 -23.94
CA ALA A 77 0.31 -6.54 -22.73
C ALA A 77 1.15 -7.50 -21.88
N ILE A 78 1.77 -6.97 -20.83
CA ILE A 78 2.42 -7.74 -19.76
C ILE A 78 1.42 -7.83 -18.60
N ILE A 79 1.24 -9.03 -18.05
CA ILE A 79 0.49 -9.23 -16.80
C ILE A 79 1.52 -9.24 -15.68
N SER A 80 1.39 -8.28 -14.77
CA SER A 80 2.21 -8.14 -13.56
C SER A 80 1.33 -8.53 -12.37
N VAL A 81 1.87 -9.32 -11.45
CA VAL A 81 1.10 -9.97 -10.38
C VAL A 81 1.83 -9.73 -9.08
N GLN A 82 1.23 -8.95 -8.18
CA GLN A 82 1.83 -8.61 -6.88
C GLN A 82 3.25 -8.03 -7.03
N ASP A 83 3.44 -7.19 -8.04
CA ASP A 83 4.68 -6.43 -8.23
C ASP A 83 4.42 -4.95 -7.92
N PRO A 84 5.40 -4.23 -7.32
CA PRO A 84 5.27 -2.81 -7.06
C PRO A 84 5.20 -2.00 -8.37
N ILE A 85 4.36 -0.96 -8.38
CA ILE A 85 4.18 -0.07 -9.52
C ILE A 85 4.37 1.37 -9.07
N HIS A 86 5.52 1.94 -9.42
CA HIS A 86 5.76 3.35 -9.22
C HIS A 86 4.82 4.19 -10.12
N LEU A 87 3.92 4.95 -9.50
CA LEU A 87 2.96 5.81 -10.21
C LEU A 87 3.38 7.27 -10.17
N ASP A 88 3.76 7.78 -9.00
CA ASP A 88 4.22 9.16 -8.81
C ASP A 88 5.00 9.32 -7.49
N LYS A 89 5.35 10.56 -7.16
CA LYS A 89 6.10 10.95 -5.95
C LYS A 89 5.54 10.41 -4.63
N TYR A 90 4.25 10.09 -4.56
CA TYR A 90 3.54 9.71 -3.35
C TYR A 90 2.87 8.34 -3.45
N ASN A 91 3.06 7.62 -4.56
CA ASN A 91 2.35 6.37 -4.85
C ASN A 91 3.27 5.33 -5.49
N ASP A 92 3.46 4.22 -4.78
CA ASP A 92 4.14 3.01 -5.24
C ASP A 92 3.37 1.78 -4.69
N PRO A 93 2.12 1.55 -5.17
CA PRO A 93 1.29 0.44 -4.73
C PRO A 93 1.77 -0.91 -5.27
N GLU A 94 1.36 -1.99 -4.61
CA GLU A 94 1.55 -3.37 -5.06
C GLU A 94 0.20 -4.04 -5.32
N PRO A 95 -0.38 -3.88 -6.53
CA PRO A 95 -1.67 -4.46 -6.85
C PRO A 95 -1.58 -5.98 -7.05
N ASP A 96 -2.69 -6.66 -6.78
CA ASP A 96 -2.81 -8.11 -7.05
C ASP A 96 -2.54 -8.46 -8.51
N ILE A 97 -3.07 -7.65 -9.44
CA ILE A 97 -2.90 -7.81 -10.89
C ILE A 97 -2.86 -6.43 -11.54
N ALA A 98 -1.89 -6.22 -12.42
CA ALA A 98 -1.80 -5.07 -13.31
C ALA A 98 -1.53 -5.47 -14.75
N LEU A 99 -2.07 -4.69 -15.69
CA LEU A 99 -1.80 -4.81 -17.12
C LEU A 99 -0.88 -3.69 -17.57
N LEU A 100 0.32 -4.05 -18.00
CA LEU A 100 1.37 -3.11 -18.38
C LEU A 100 1.58 -3.10 -19.89
N LYS A 101 1.69 -1.90 -20.46
CA LYS A 101 2.12 -1.74 -21.84
C LYS A 101 3.61 -2.04 -21.95
N ARG A 102 4.00 -2.83 -22.97
CA ARG A 102 5.42 -3.03 -23.28
C ARG A 102 6.08 -1.71 -23.64
N ARG A 103 7.30 -1.50 -23.17
CA ARG A 103 8.12 -0.35 -23.61
C ARG A 103 8.33 -0.48 -25.13
N SER A 104 8.14 0.63 -25.84
CA SER A 104 8.42 0.77 -27.29
C SER A 104 9.89 1.05 -27.53
#